data_AF-A0A2G6CV25-F1
#
_entry.id   AF-A0A2G6CV25-F1
#
_cell.length_a   1.000
_cell.length_b   1.000
_cell.length_c   1.000
_cell.angle_alpha   90.00
_cell.angle_beta   90.00
_cell.angle_gamma   90.00
#
_symmetry.space_group_name_H-M   'P 1'
#
loop_
_entity.id
_entity.type
_entity.pdbx_description
1 polymer ?
#
loop_
_entity_poly.entity_id
_entity_poly.type
_entity_poly.pdbx_seq_one_letter_code
_entity_poly.pdbx_strand_id
1 'polypeptide(L)'
;MYDGTVEEYLYRRQQVEQGLARQEHEERPARPSDVFSAKRTKKEKRRQEALLRNERRKRAGIWLKRRDEAEKRVEEFEQLKDALEKQMADPDLYQDQEAWRQTSNAYDDCSRRLDRWLERWEEAQEKIDRIDEKLGLG
;
A
#
# COMPACT_ATOMS: atom_id res chain seq x y z
N MET A 1 11.17 11.53 -4.18
CA MET A 1 10.26 11.01 -5.22
C MET A 1 8.86 11.38 -4.79
N TYR A 2 8.12 12.08 -5.65
CA TYR A 2 6.75 12.51 -5.39
C TYR A 2 5.82 11.50 -6.09
N ASP A 3 5.17 10.63 -5.32
CA ASP A 3 4.08 9.81 -5.83
C ASP A 3 2.83 10.68 -5.92
N GLY A 4 2.63 11.26 -7.10
CA GLY A 4 1.32 11.77 -7.50
C GLY A 4 0.34 10.61 -7.46
N THR A 5 -0.51 10.59 -6.44
CA THR A 5 -1.52 9.54 -6.26
C THR A 5 -2.35 9.41 -7.53
N VAL A 6 -2.76 8.20 -7.87
CA VAL A 6 -3.61 7.90 -9.04
C VAL A 6 -4.84 8.80 -9.09
N GLU A 7 -5.36 9.23 -7.94
CA GLU A 7 -6.42 10.25 -7.83
C GLU A 7 -6.08 11.61 -8.45
N GLU A 8 -4.84 12.09 -8.29
CA GLU A 8 -4.42 13.35 -8.90
C GLU A 8 -4.36 13.22 -10.43
N TYR A 9 -3.91 12.06 -10.92
CA TYR A 9 -3.91 11.76 -12.36
C TYR A 9 -5.33 11.67 -12.91
N LEU A 10 -6.24 10.96 -12.22
CA LEU A 10 -7.64 10.83 -12.62
C LEU A 10 -8.40 12.17 -12.54
N TYR A 11 -8.18 12.96 -11.49
CA TYR A 11 -8.79 14.28 -11.32
C TYR A 11 -8.24 15.31 -12.32
N ARG A 12 -6.96 15.22 -12.69
CA ARG A 12 -6.35 16.05 -13.73
C ARG A 12 -6.82 15.64 -15.12
N ARG A 13 -6.99 14.33 -15.38
CA ARG A 13 -7.56 13.81 -16.63
C ARG A 13 -9.02 14.23 -16.80
N GLN A 14 -9.82 14.12 -15.75
CA GLN A 14 -11.23 14.56 -15.74
C GLN A 14 -11.36 16.08 -15.91
N GLN A 15 -10.43 16.89 -15.37
CA GLN A 15 -10.40 18.33 -15.60
C GLN A 15 -9.97 18.71 -17.01
N VAL A 16 -9.07 17.95 -17.64
CA VAL A 16 -8.68 18.15 -19.05
C VAL A 16 -9.86 17.77 -19.96
N GLU A 17 -10.55 16.68 -19.66
CA GLU A 17 -11.73 16.21 -20.41
C GLU A 17 -12.93 17.16 -20.26
N GLN A 18 -13.21 17.67 -19.04
CA GLN A 18 -14.21 18.72 -18.81
C GLN A 18 -13.77 20.11 -19.32
N GLY A 19 -12.46 20.38 -19.38
CA GLY A 19 -11.89 21.60 -19.93
C GLY A 19 -11.95 21.65 -21.45
N LEU A 20 -11.73 20.52 -22.12
CA LEU A 20 -11.91 20.35 -23.56
C LEU A 20 -13.39 20.49 -23.96
N ALA A 21 -14.32 19.92 -23.18
CA ALA A 21 -15.76 20.10 -23.39
C ALA A 21 -16.25 21.56 -23.16
N ARG A 22 -15.51 22.36 -22.37
CA ARG A 22 -15.77 23.79 -22.15
C ARG A 22 -15.08 24.72 -23.15
N GLN A 23 -14.07 24.25 -23.88
CA GLN A 23 -13.40 25.08 -24.90
C GLN A 23 -14.24 25.26 -26.17
N GLU A 24 -15.24 24.41 -26.42
CA GLU A 24 -16.18 24.59 -27.54
C GLU A 24 -17.32 25.58 -27.25
N HIS A 25 -17.51 26.00 -25.99
CA HIS A 25 -18.57 26.95 -25.62
C HIS A 25 -18.04 28.02 -24.65
N GLU A 26 -17.87 29.24 -25.19
CA GLU A 26 -17.70 30.52 -24.50
C GLU A 26 -16.27 30.92 -24.07
N GLU A 27 -15.59 31.63 -24.97
CA GLU A 27 -14.67 32.70 -24.62
C GLU A 27 -15.44 33.85 -23.92
N ARG A 28 -15.55 33.79 -22.58
CA ARG A 28 -15.98 34.93 -21.76
C ARG A 28 -14.93 35.20 -20.69
N PRO A 29 -14.48 36.47 -20.50
CA PRO A 29 -13.49 36.79 -19.48
C PRO A 29 -14.06 36.49 -18.08
N ALA A 30 -13.40 35.58 -17.35
CA ALA A 30 -13.78 35.20 -16.01
C ALA A 30 -13.82 36.43 -15.08
N ARG A 31 -14.94 36.64 -14.38
CA ARG A 31 -15.09 37.75 -13.44
C ARG A 31 -14.20 37.51 -12.22
N PRO A 32 -13.62 38.56 -11.60
CA PRO A 32 -12.75 38.43 -10.43
C PRO A 32 -13.42 37.73 -9.22
N SER A 33 -14.75 37.73 -9.15
CA SER A 33 -15.55 36.99 -8.17
C SER A 33 -15.43 35.46 -8.31
N ASP A 34 -15.35 34.94 -9.54
CA ASP A 34 -15.28 33.49 -9.80
C ASP A 34 -13.91 32.93 -9.43
N VAL A 35 -12.85 33.71 -9.66
CA VAL A 35 -11.48 33.36 -9.25
C VAL A 35 -11.34 33.30 -7.73
N PHE A 36 -12.03 34.20 -7.00
CA PHE A 36 -12.02 34.22 -5.53
C PHE A 36 -12.83 33.06 -4.94
N SER A 37 -13.98 32.75 -5.54
CA SER A 37 -14.80 31.57 -5.20
C SER A 37 -14.02 30.28 -5.41
N ALA A 38 -13.43 30.10 -6.59
CA ALA A 38 -12.62 28.92 -6.92
C ALA A 38 -11.39 28.76 -5.98
N LYS A 39 -10.75 29.87 -5.59
CA LYS A 39 -9.66 29.84 -4.59
C LYS A 39 -10.14 29.43 -3.19
N ARG A 40 -11.32 29.86 -2.75
CA ARG A 40 -11.93 29.40 -1.48
C ARG A 40 -12.24 27.91 -1.52
N THR A 41 -12.87 27.43 -2.60
CA THR A 41 -13.18 26.00 -2.79
C THR A 41 -11.92 25.14 -2.79
N LYS A 42 -10.83 25.61 -3.43
CA LYS A 42 -9.53 24.92 -3.42
C LYS A 42 -8.92 24.85 -2.02
N LYS A 43 -9.02 25.92 -1.23
CA LYS A 43 -8.52 25.95 0.15
C LYS A 43 -9.31 25.00 1.06
N GLU A 44 -10.62 24.95 0.88
CA GLU A 44 -11.52 24.10 1.66
C GLU A 44 -11.33 22.61 1.33
N LYS A 45 -11.21 22.27 0.05
CA LYS A 45 -10.85 20.92 -0.40
C LYS A 45 -9.53 20.44 0.21
N ARG A 46 -8.47 21.27 0.13
CA ARG A 46 -7.17 20.96 0.77
C ARG A 46 -7.28 20.73 2.27
N ARG A 47 -8.15 21.47 2.96
CA ARG A 47 -8.39 21.31 4.39
C ARG A 47 -9.08 19.98 4.69
N GLN A 48 -10.12 19.63 3.92
CA GLN A 48 -10.83 18.35 4.06
C GLN A 48 -9.88 17.16 3.79
N GLU A 49 -9.07 17.22 2.74
CA GLU A 49 -8.06 16.20 2.46
C GLU A 49 -7.03 16.05 3.60
N ALA A 50 -6.56 17.17 4.17
CA ALA A 50 -5.63 17.12 5.30
C ALA A 50 -6.27 16.50 6.55
N LEU A 51 -7.56 16.75 6.79
CA LEU A 51 -8.31 16.13 7.88
C LEU A 51 -8.45 14.62 7.65
N LEU A 52 -8.83 14.18 6.45
CA LEU A 52 -8.94 12.76 6.09
C LEU A 52 -7.60 12.04 6.24
N ARG A 53 -6.49 12.63 5.75
CA ARG A 53 -5.15 12.05 5.93
C ARG A 53 -4.76 11.91 7.39
N ASN A 54 -5.04 12.92 8.22
CA ASN A 54 -4.76 12.85 9.65
C ASN A 54 -5.61 11.78 10.34
N GLU A 55 -6.88 11.68 9.97
CA GLU A 55 -7.78 10.68 10.54
C GLU A 55 -7.37 9.26 10.13
N ARG A 56 -7.03 9.06 8.86
CA ARG A 56 -6.46 7.80 8.37
C ARG A 56 -5.20 7.44 9.12
N ARG A 57 -4.24 8.37 9.24
CA ARG A 57 -2.99 8.13 9.97
C ARG A 57 -3.23 7.72 11.42
N LYS A 58 -4.22 8.32 12.10
CA LYS A 58 -4.57 7.98 13.47
C LYS A 58 -5.19 6.58 13.58
N ARG A 59 -6.12 6.24 12.69
CA ARG A 59 -6.88 4.97 12.74
C ARG A 59 -6.07 3.79 12.18
N ALA A 60 -5.47 3.96 11.01
CA ALA A 60 -4.72 2.92 10.31
C ALA A 60 -3.25 2.83 10.75
N GLY A 61 -2.73 3.79 11.53
CA GLY A 61 -1.30 3.89 11.82
C GLY A 61 -0.67 2.67 12.48
N ILE A 62 -1.39 1.97 13.37
CA ILE A 62 -0.91 0.72 13.97
C ILE A 62 -0.90 -0.41 12.94
N TRP A 63 -1.94 -0.50 12.10
CA TRP A 63 -2.07 -1.52 11.08
C TRP A 63 -1.06 -1.36 9.95
N LEU A 64 -0.78 -0.12 9.53
CA LEU A 64 0.29 0.20 8.57
C LEU A 64 1.65 -0.30 9.09
N LYS A 65 1.96 -0.05 10.36
CA LYS A 65 3.21 -0.56 10.96
C LYS A 65 3.24 -2.09 11.00
N ARG A 66 2.11 -2.74 11.33
CA ARG A 66 2.02 -4.20 11.37
C ARG A 66 2.18 -4.82 9.99
N ARG A 67 1.59 -4.21 8.96
CA ARG A 67 1.77 -4.59 7.57
C ARG A 67 3.24 -4.46 7.16
N ASP A 68 3.87 -3.31 7.42
CA ASP A 68 5.28 -3.08 7.08
C ASP A 68 6.23 -4.04 7.84
N GLU A 69 5.89 -4.40 9.08
CA GLU A 69 6.62 -5.42 9.84
C GLU A 69 6.44 -6.80 9.22
N ALA A 70 5.20 -7.18 8.87
CA ALA A 70 4.91 -8.45 8.24
C ALA A 70 5.61 -8.59 6.89
N GLU A 71 5.62 -7.55 6.05
CA GLU A 71 6.34 -7.52 4.76
C GLU A 71 7.84 -7.81 4.94
N LYS A 72 8.50 -7.13 5.90
CA LYS A 72 9.91 -7.37 6.20
C LYS A 72 10.17 -8.79 6.66
N ARG A 73 9.29 -9.33 7.52
CA ARG A 73 9.44 -10.69 8.02
C ARG A 73 9.20 -11.72 6.93
N VAL A 74 8.22 -11.51 6.06
CA VAL A 74 7.98 -12.35 4.88
C VAL A 74 9.24 -12.37 4.01
N GLU A 75 9.79 -11.21 3.67
CA GLU A 75 11.02 -11.12 2.87
C GLU A 75 12.21 -11.87 3.53
N GLU A 76 12.41 -11.69 4.83
CA GLU A 76 13.45 -12.42 5.59
C GLU A 76 13.24 -13.95 5.55
N PHE A 77 12.00 -14.43 5.71
CA PHE A 77 11.71 -15.86 5.68
C PHE A 77 11.73 -16.44 4.27
N GLU A 78 11.38 -15.68 3.23
CA GLU A 78 11.54 -16.09 1.84
C GLU A 78 13.02 -16.30 1.49
N GLN A 79 13.88 -15.35 1.88
CA GLN A 79 15.33 -15.49 1.68
C GLN A 79 15.91 -16.68 2.44
N LEU A 80 15.45 -16.91 3.68
CA LEU A 80 15.87 -18.07 4.47
C LEU A 80 15.40 -19.38 3.84
N LYS A 81 14.16 -19.42 3.37
CA LYS A 81 13.58 -20.58 2.68
C LYS A 81 14.37 -20.91 1.41
N ASP A 82 14.67 -19.92 0.58
CA ASP A 82 15.50 -20.08 -0.62
C ASP A 82 16.90 -20.63 -0.29
N ALA A 83 17.49 -20.17 0.82
CA ALA A 83 18.79 -20.67 1.26
C ALA A 83 18.73 -22.13 1.71
N LEU A 84 17.68 -22.51 2.44
CA LEU A 84 17.44 -23.89 2.88
C LEU A 84 17.13 -24.81 1.69
N GLU A 85 16.33 -24.36 0.73
CA GLU A 85 16.05 -25.11 -0.50
C GLU A 85 17.32 -25.38 -1.30
N LYS A 86 18.23 -24.40 -1.40
CA LYS A 86 19.55 -24.59 -2.03
C LYS A 86 20.39 -25.64 -1.30
N GLN A 87 20.36 -25.65 0.04
CA GLN A 87 21.04 -26.68 0.82
C GLN A 87 20.40 -28.05 0.61
N MET A 88 19.06 -28.13 0.60
CA MET A 88 18.33 -29.37 0.38
C MET A 88 18.51 -29.93 -1.04
N ALA A 89 18.83 -29.08 -2.02
CA ALA A 89 19.14 -29.50 -3.38
C ALA A 89 20.54 -30.13 -3.51
N ASP A 90 21.40 -30.05 -2.49
CA ASP A 90 22.72 -30.69 -2.48
C ASP A 90 22.59 -32.21 -2.30
N PRO A 91 23.03 -33.04 -3.27
CA PRO A 91 23.01 -34.50 -3.15
C PRO A 91 23.79 -35.04 -1.95
N ASP A 92 24.83 -34.33 -1.51
CA ASP A 92 25.68 -34.77 -0.40
C ASP A 92 24.95 -34.65 0.94
N LEU A 93 23.96 -33.75 1.06
CA LEU A 93 23.14 -33.60 2.26
C LEU A 93 22.38 -34.88 2.61
N TYR A 94 21.96 -35.66 1.60
CA TYR A 94 21.23 -36.91 1.81
C TYR A 94 22.09 -38.03 2.38
N GLN A 95 23.42 -37.89 2.33
CA GLN A 95 24.35 -38.85 2.95
C GLN A 95 24.55 -38.57 4.45
N ASP A 96 24.21 -37.36 4.92
CA ASP A 96 24.28 -36.97 6.32
C ASP A 96 22.86 -36.85 6.92
N GLN A 97 22.45 -37.91 7.62
CA GLN A 97 21.11 -37.99 8.23
C GLN A 97 20.86 -36.89 9.27
N GLU A 98 21.90 -36.44 9.98
CA GLU A 98 21.76 -35.39 11.00
C GLU A 98 21.58 -34.03 10.33
N ALA A 99 22.43 -33.71 9.34
CA ALA A 99 22.32 -32.48 8.57
C ALA A 99 20.99 -32.39 7.79
N TRP A 100 20.55 -33.52 7.21
CA TRP A 100 19.24 -33.62 6.56
C TRP A 100 18.10 -33.28 7.53
N ARG A 101 18.10 -33.88 8.72
CA ARG A 101 17.05 -33.64 9.73
C ARG A 101 17.04 -32.19 10.18
N GLN A 102 18.22 -31.59 10.43
CA GLN A 102 18.33 -30.19 10.85
C GLN A 102 17.79 -29.23 9.78
N THR A 103 18.21 -29.43 8.52
CA THR A 103 17.80 -28.59 7.39
C THR A 103 16.30 -28.73 7.13
N SER A 104 15.77 -29.96 7.17
CA SER A 104 14.33 -30.23 6.99
C SER A 104 13.50 -29.58 8.10
N ASN A 105 13.91 -29.71 9.37
CA ASN A 105 13.22 -29.06 10.49
C ASN A 105 13.25 -27.52 10.39
N ALA A 106 14.38 -26.97 9.97
CA ALA A 106 14.53 -25.53 9.75
C ALA A 106 13.61 -25.05 8.61
N TYR A 107 13.51 -25.82 7.53
CA TYR A 107 12.62 -25.52 6.40
C TYR A 107 11.15 -25.56 6.80
N ASP A 108 10.74 -26.56 7.56
CA ASP A 108 9.37 -26.69 8.06
C ASP A 108 9.00 -25.55 9.01
N ASP A 109 9.89 -25.19 9.93
CA ASP A 109 9.68 -24.05 10.84
C ASP A 109 9.64 -22.72 10.07
N CYS A 110 10.54 -22.55 9.09
CA CYS A 110 10.57 -21.38 8.21
C CYS A 110 9.24 -21.23 7.44
N SER A 111 8.75 -22.32 6.85
CA SER A 111 7.48 -22.32 6.10
C SER A 111 6.29 -21.99 6.99
N ARG A 112 6.18 -22.61 8.17
CA ARG A 112 5.10 -22.30 9.13
C ARG A 112 5.13 -20.86 9.62
N ARG A 113 6.32 -20.28 9.79
CA ARG A 113 6.48 -18.88 10.18
C ARG A 113 6.10 -17.95 9.04
N LEU A 114 6.48 -18.28 7.80
CA LEU A 114 6.10 -17.55 6.61
C LEU A 114 4.58 -17.45 6.51
N ASP A 115 3.87 -18.59 6.59
CA ASP A 115 2.41 -18.64 6.55
C ASP A 115 1.77 -17.74 7.62
N ARG A 116 2.28 -17.80 8.86
CA ARG A 116 1.79 -16.95 9.96
C ARG A 116 2.02 -15.46 9.72
N TRP A 117 3.12 -15.09 9.07
CA TRP A 117 3.38 -13.69 8.74
C TRP A 117 2.53 -13.20 7.57
N LEU A 118 2.24 -14.06 6.60
CA LEU A 118 1.28 -13.78 5.54
C LEU A 118 -0.13 -13.57 6.12
N GLU A 119 -0.59 -14.44 7.02
CA GLU A 119 -1.88 -14.25 7.71
C GLU A 119 -1.95 -12.90 8.45
N ARG A 120 -0.85 -12.49 9.11
CA ARG A 120 -0.77 -11.19 9.80
C ARG A 120 -0.78 -10.02 8.84
N TRP A 121 -0.14 -10.17 7.68
CA TRP A 121 -0.17 -9.17 6.62
C TRP A 121 -1.59 -9.00 6.10
N GLU A 122 -2.27 -10.11 5.80
CA GLU A 122 -3.66 -10.12 5.33
C GLU A 122 -4.59 -9.47 6.36
N GLU A 123 -4.48 -9.83 7.65
CA GLU A 123 -5.26 -9.19 8.71
C GLU A 123 -5.00 -7.68 8.74
N ALA A 124 -3.74 -7.25 8.69
CA ALA A 124 -3.41 -5.84 8.70
C ALA A 124 -3.98 -5.10 7.49
N GLN A 125 -3.90 -5.69 6.30
CA GLN A 125 -4.44 -5.13 5.07
C GLN A 125 -5.97 -5.02 5.14
N GLU A 126 -6.67 -6.07 5.56
CA GLU A 126 -8.13 -6.06 5.74
C GLU A 126 -8.58 -4.97 6.71
N LYS A 127 -7.82 -4.72 7.78
CA LYS A 127 -8.12 -3.63 8.73
C LYS A 127 -7.88 -2.25 8.13
N ILE A 128 -6.83 -2.09 7.32
CA ILE A 128 -6.56 -0.84 6.60
C ILE A 128 -7.70 -0.55 5.63
N ASP A 129 -8.09 -1.53 4.81
CA ASP A 129 -9.14 -1.38 3.80
C ASP A 129 -10.47 -0.99 4.45
N ARG A 130 -10.86 -1.66 5.54
CA ARG A 130 -12.06 -1.29 6.33
C ARG A 130 -12.00 0.12 6.90
N ILE A 131 -10.81 0.63 7.25
CA ILE A 131 -10.66 2.00 7.74
C ILE A 131 -10.80 2.99 6.58
N ASP A 132 -10.22 2.66 5.44
CA ASP A 132 -10.26 3.49 4.23
C ASP A 132 -11.69 3.57 3.66
N GLU A 133 -12.42 2.46 3.59
CA GLU A 133 -13.85 2.43 3.27
C GLU A 133 -14.68 3.37 4.18
N LYS A 134 -14.45 3.30 5.51
CA LYS A 134 -15.14 4.15 6.48
C LYS A 134 -14.80 5.63 6.35
N LEU A 135 -13.66 5.96 5.75
CA LEU A 135 -13.23 7.33 5.48
C LEU A 135 -13.57 7.78 4.05
N GLY A 136 -14.18 6.91 3.24
CA GLY A 136 -14.48 7.19 1.82
C GLY A 136 -13.21 7.27 0.95
N LEU A 137 -12.20 6.48 1.29
CA LEU A 137 -10.89 6.41 0.62
C LEU A 137 -10.65 5.05 -0.08
N GLY A 138 -11.60 4.11 0.03
CA GLY A 138 -11.55 2.77 -0.58
C GLY A 138 -12.40 2.66 -1.83
#